data_AF-A0A954T278-F1
#
_entry.id   AF-A0A954T278-F1
#
_cell.length_a   1.000
_cell.length_b   1.000
_cell.length_c   1.000
_cell.angle_alpha   90.00
_cell.angle_beta   90.00
_cell.angle_gamma   90.00
#
_symmetry.space_group_name_H-M   'P 1'
#
loop_
_entity.id
_entity.type
_entity.pdbx_description
1 polymer ?
#
loop_
_entity_poly.entity_id
_entity_poly.type
_entity_poly.pdbx_seq_one_letter_code
_entity_poly.pdbx_strand_id
1 'polypeptide(L)'
;MSSARPEITQEAKGTGRAAALFGVAVFVSAFLLFQIQPLVSKAILPRFGGTPAVWTTCMLFFQVALFGGYLYAHLLTSKVSIRGQVGLHVILIVIAIAMLRVLPEASWKPLEDESPTWQIVMLLGMTVGLPYFLLATTGPLLQRWFHLVLDGQSPYRLYALSNAGSLIALLSYPFLVEPLLELSSQARLWSMGFWCFALLSAGCGWRLWQSGLSTEYQTQKADRSASPIMRDYVLWFLLAMLASVIYLATTNQV
;
A
#
# COMPACT_ATOMS: atom_id res chain seq x y z
N MET A 1 5.33 48.80 20.29
CA MET A 1 6.18 47.61 20.09
C MET A 1 5.28 46.41 19.84
N SER A 2 5.54 45.73 18.73
CA SER A 2 4.73 44.70 18.07
C SER A 2 4.70 43.39 18.85
N SER A 3 3.51 42.86 19.15
CA SER A 3 3.28 41.51 19.71
C SER A 3 2.71 40.50 18.69
N ALA A 4 2.91 40.73 17.39
CA ALA A 4 2.39 39.86 16.32
C ALA A 4 3.33 38.67 15.99
N ARG A 5 3.74 37.85 16.99
CA ARG A 5 4.69 36.73 16.75
C ARG A 5 4.41 35.32 17.33
N PRO A 6 3.24 34.97 17.91
CA PRO A 6 2.95 33.58 18.29
C PRO A 6 2.23 32.73 17.21
N GLU A 7 1.35 33.30 16.39
CA GLU A 7 0.50 32.53 15.45
C GLU A 7 1.29 31.86 14.32
N ILE A 8 2.19 32.59 13.65
CA ILE A 8 2.98 32.06 12.51
C ILE A 8 3.84 30.85 12.92
N THR A 9 4.31 30.80 14.17
CA THR A 9 5.19 29.72 14.64
C THR A 9 4.39 28.46 15.03
N GLN A 10 3.15 28.62 15.49
CA GLN A 10 2.26 27.49 15.81
C GLN A 10 1.71 26.84 14.53
N GLU A 11 1.35 27.64 13.54
CA GLU A 11 0.85 27.18 12.25
C GLU A 11 1.93 26.38 11.50
N ALA A 12 3.16 26.90 11.43
CA ALA A 12 4.30 26.21 10.83
C ALA A 12 4.65 24.88 11.53
N LYS A 13 4.56 24.82 12.87
CA LYS A 13 4.74 23.57 13.63
C LYS A 13 3.62 22.55 13.37
N GLY A 14 2.38 23.01 13.19
CA GLY A 14 1.23 22.15 12.86
C GLY A 14 1.38 21.48 11.50
N THR A 15 1.82 22.25 10.50
CA THR A 15 2.10 21.83 9.11
C THR A 15 3.24 20.80 9.07
N GLY A 16 4.35 21.04 9.79
CA GLY A 16 5.47 20.09 9.85
C GLY A 16 5.11 18.74 10.48
N ARG A 17 4.28 18.75 11.54
CA ARG A 17 3.80 17.50 12.18
C ARG A 17 2.88 16.70 11.27
N ALA A 18 1.99 17.35 10.53
CA ALA A 18 1.15 16.68 9.56
C ALA A 18 2.01 16.07 8.44
N ALA A 19 2.95 16.83 7.87
CA ALA A 19 3.83 16.33 6.82
C ALA A 19 4.63 15.09 7.27
N ALA A 20 5.17 15.11 8.49
CA ALA A 20 5.87 13.97 9.07
C ALA A 20 4.95 12.75 9.24
N LEU A 21 3.72 12.94 9.73
CA LEU A 21 2.74 11.86 9.89
C LEU A 21 2.45 11.16 8.54
N PHE A 22 2.13 11.94 7.51
CA PHE A 22 1.90 11.40 6.16
C PHE A 22 3.15 10.71 5.60
N GLY A 23 4.33 11.30 5.83
CA GLY A 23 5.60 10.72 5.40
C GLY A 23 5.85 9.34 6.03
N VAL A 24 5.75 9.25 7.35
CA VAL A 24 5.96 7.99 8.08
C VAL A 24 4.90 6.96 7.69
N ALA A 25 3.64 7.36 7.52
CA ALA A 25 2.57 6.45 7.09
C ALA A 25 2.85 5.82 5.72
N VAL A 26 3.23 6.63 4.72
CA VAL A 26 3.56 6.14 3.38
C VAL A 26 4.83 5.28 3.39
N PHE A 27 5.85 5.66 4.16
CA PHE A 27 7.07 4.88 4.33
C PHE A 27 6.78 3.49 4.91
N VAL A 28 6.09 3.44 6.06
CA VAL A 28 5.74 2.19 6.75
C VAL A 28 4.87 1.32 5.86
N SER A 29 3.89 1.91 5.17
CA SER A 29 3.04 1.16 4.26
C SER A 29 3.82 0.53 3.11
N ALA A 30 4.69 1.29 2.45
CA ALA A 30 5.51 0.79 1.35
C ALA A 30 6.49 -0.29 1.82
N PHE A 31 7.13 -0.07 2.98
CA PHE A 31 8.02 -1.06 3.58
C PHE A 31 7.28 -2.39 3.84
N LEU A 32 6.10 -2.35 4.48
CA LEU A 32 5.31 -3.55 4.77
C LEU A 32 4.79 -4.24 3.51
N LEU A 33 4.39 -3.47 2.48
CA LEU A 33 3.90 -3.98 1.21
C LEU A 33 4.96 -4.83 0.49
N PHE A 34 6.23 -4.41 0.55
CA PHE A 34 7.33 -5.13 -0.08
C PHE A 34 7.90 -6.25 0.80
N GLN A 35 7.74 -6.17 2.13
CA GLN A 35 8.14 -7.23 3.06
C GLN A 35 7.20 -8.45 3.05
N ILE A 36 5.89 -8.24 2.85
CA ILE A 36 4.92 -9.33 2.96
C ILE A 36 5.02 -10.34 1.82
N GLN A 37 5.40 -9.89 0.61
CA GLN A 37 5.51 -10.77 -0.55
C GLN A 37 6.51 -11.92 -0.32
N PRO A 38 7.80 -11.66 0.01
CA PRO A 38 8.76 -12.73 0.26
C PRO A 38 8.46 -13.51 1.55
N LEU A 39 7.90 -12.87 2.59
CA LEU A 39 7.46 -13.55 3.81
C LEU A 39 6.43 -14.64 3.51
N VAL A 40 5.42 -14.30 2.72
CA VAL A 40 4.36 -15.25 2.37
C VAL A 40 4.86 -16.30 1.39
N SER A 41 5.69 -15.93 0.40
CA SER A 41 6.34 -16.90 -0.48
C SER A 41 7.12 -17.95 0.32
N LYS A 42 7.88 -17.53 1.33
CA LYS A 42 8.60 -18.45 2.24
C LYS A 42 7.65 -19.32 3.07
N ALA A 43 6.52 -18.77 3.51
CA ALA A 43 5.54 -19.50 4.32
C ALA A 43 4.79 -20.61 3.56
N ILE A 44 4.56 -20.42 2.26
CA ILE A 44 3.84 -21.39 1.41
C ILE A 44 4.77 -22.44 0.80
N LEU A 45 6.07 -22.14 0.67
CA LEU A 45 7.08 -22.98 0.02
C LEU A 45 7.09 -24.44 0.52
N PRO A 46 7.01 -24.75 1.83
CA PRO A 46 7.03 -26.13 2.31
C PRO A 46 5.83 -26.97 1.86
N ARG A 47 4.71 -26.33 1.48
CA ARG A 47 3.45 -27.00 1.13
C ARG A 47 3.22 -27.08 -0.37
N PHE A 48 3.56 -26.01 -1.09
CA PHE A 48 3.29 -25.88 -2.53
C PHE A 48 4.55 -26.12 -3.39
N GLY A 49 5.73 -26.16 -2.78
CA GLY A 49 7.01 -26.28 -3.47
C GLY A 49 7.45 -24.97 -4.12
N GLY A 50 8.67 -24.98 -4.70
CA GLY A 50 9.31 -23.82 -5.33
C GLY A 50 9.15 -23.77 -6.85
N THR A 51 8.06 -24.31 -7.40
CA THR A 51 7.90 -24.36 -8.86
C THR A 51 7.63 -22.98 -9.44
N PRO A 52 8.01 -22.72 -10.71
CA PRO A 52 7.70 -21.45 -11.39
C PRO A 52 6.21 -21.08 -11.39
N ALA A 53 5.32 -22.09 -11.38
CA ALA A 53 3.87 -21.91 -11.32
C ALA A 53 3.40 -21.28 -10.00
N VAL A 54 3.97 -21.70 -8.86
CA VAL A 54 3.65 -21.15 -7.53
C VAL A 54 4.07 -19.69 -7.46
N TRP A 55 5.28 -19.39 -7.90
CA TRP A 55 5.81 -18.02 -7.97
C TRP A 55 4.95 -17.11 -8.85
N THR A 56 4.65 -17.55 -10.07
CA THR A 56 3.85 -16.79 -11.04
C THR A 56 2.46 -16.50 -10.50
N THR A 57 1.85 -17.46 -9.79
CA THR A 57 0.52 -17.28 -9.18
C THR A 57 0.55 -16.26 -8.04
N CYS A 58 1.57 -16.29 -7.19
CA CYS A 58 1.76 -15.29 -6.14
C CYS A 58 1.94 -13.88 -6.74
N MET A 59 2.77 -13.78 -7.78
CA MET A 59 2.99 -12.51 -8.47
C MET A 59 1.71 -11.99 -9.12
N LEU A 60 0.95 -12.84 -9.82
CA LEU A 60 -0.35 -12.47 -10.38
C LEU A 60 -1.29 -11.91 -9.31
N PHE A 61 -1.42 -12.62 -8.18
CA PHE A 61 -2.26 -12.17 -7.06
C PHE A 61 -1.84 -10.79 -6.54
N PHE A 62 -0.54 -10.60 -6.25
CA PHE A 62 -0.05 -9.34 -5.70
C PHE A 62 -0.16 -8.18 -6.70
N GLN A 63 0.02 -8.42 -7.99
CA GLN A 63 -0.17 -7.39 -9.02
C GLN A 63 -1.65 -7.00 -9.18
N VAL A 64 -2.55 -7.97 -9.19
CA VAL A 64 -4.00 -7.72 -9.24
C VAL A 64 -4.46 -6.96 -8.00
N ALA A 65 -4.00 -7.36 -6.81
CA ALA A 65 -4.34 -6.68 -5.57
C ALA A 65 -3.76 -5.26 -5.49
N LEU A 66 -2.53 -5.04 -6.00
CA LEU A 66 -1.89 -3.73 -6.09
C LEU A 66 -2.71 -2.80 -7.00
N PHE A 67 -3.04 -3.28 -8.20
CA PHE A 67 -3.89 -2.57 -9.14
C PHE A 67 -5.27 -2.26 -8.55
N GLY A 68 -5.89 -3.24 -7.89
CA GLY A 68 -7.16 -3.06 -7.19
C GLY A 68 -7.09 -1.98 -6.12
N GLY A 69 -6.01 -1.91 -5.35
CA GLY A 69 -5.79 -0.86 -4.36
C GLY A 69 -5.68 0.54 -5.00
N TYR A 70 -5.03 0.64 -6.15
CA TYR A 70 -4.90 1.92 -6.88
C TYR A 70 -6.25 2.35 -7.46
N LEU A 71 -6.97 1.41 -8.07
CA LEU A 71 -8.32 1.64 -8.58
C LEU A 71 -9.27 2.08 -7.46
N TYR A 72 -9.21 1.41 -6.31
CA TYR A 72 -9.97 1.81 -5.13
C TYR A 72 -9.65 3.24 -4.69
N ALA A 73 -8.36 3.59 -4.54
CA ALA A 73 -7.97 4.93 -4.14
C ALA A 73 -8.45 6.00 -5.14
N HIS A 74 -8.37 5.70 -6.44
CA HIS A 74 -8.88 6.58 -7.49
C HIS A 74 -10.41 6.75 -7.41
N LEU A 75 -11.17 5.66 -7.34
CA LEU A 75 -12.64 5.71 -7.25
C LEU A 75 -13.12 6.38 -5.96
N LEU A 76 -12.46 6.08 -4.84
CA LEU A 76 -12.76 6.67 -3.55
C LEU A 76 -12.57 8.20 -3.57
N THR A 77 -11.45 8.65 -4.13
CA THR A 77 -11.11 10.08 -4.16
C THR A 77 -11.88 10.87 -5.23
N SER A 78 -12.38 10.20 -6.27
CA SER A 78 -13.16 10.84 -7.35
C SER A 78 -14.67 10.86 -7.11
N LYS A 79 -15.23 9.88 -6.39
CA LYS A 79 -16.70 9.70 -6.27
C LYS A 79 -17.25 9.88 -4.86
N VAL A 80 -16.41 9.84 -3.82
CA VAL A 80 -16.87 9.82 -2.42
C VAL A 80 -16.44 11.10 -1.71
N SER A 81 -17.33 11.65 -0.87
CA SER A 81 -17.04 12.81 -0.03
C SER A 81 -15.92 12.49 0.97
N ILE A 82 -15.11 13.50 1.35
CA ILE A 82 -13.96 13.32 2.26
C ILE A 82 -14.31 12.50 3.52
N ARG A 83 -15.45 12.78 4.15
CA ARG A 83 -15.91 12.04 5.35
C ARG A 83 -16.16 10.56 5.04
N GLY A 84 -16.79 10.27 3.90
CA GLY A 84 -16.99 8.90 3.42
C GLY A 84 -15.67 8.21 3.07
N GLN A 85 -14.68 8.93 2.51
CA GLN A 85 -13.35 8.38 2.23
C GLN A 85 -12.68 7.90 3.51
N VAL A 86 -12.62 8.75 4.53
CA VAL A 86 -12.02 8.42 5.84
C VAL A 86 -12.79 7.28 6.51
N GLY A 87 -14.12 7.37 6.56
CA GLY A 87 -14.96 6.34 7.18
C GLY A 87 -14.78 4.97 6.53
N LEU A 88 -14.90 4.89 5.20
CA LEU A 88 -14.75 3.62 4.48
C LEU A 88 -13.35 3.03 4.66
N HIS A 89 -12.31 3.85 4.56
CA HIS A 89 -10.94 3.36 4.68
C HIS A 89 -10.65 2.85 6.10
N VAL A 90 -11.12 3.55 7.14
CA VAL A 90 -10.99 3.11 8.54
C VAL A 90 -11.76 1.81 8.79
N ILE A 91 -12.99 1.68 8.27
CA ILE A 91 -13.76 0.44 8.38
C ILE A 91 -13.00 -0.73 7.75
N LEU A 92 -12.44 -0.56 6.55
CA LEU A 92 -11.65 -1.61 5.91
C LEU A 92 -10.39 -1.97 6.72
N ILE A 93 -9.71 -0.98 7.32
CA ILE A 93 -8.57 -1.21 8.22
C ILE A 93 -8.99 -2.05 9.42
N VAL A 94 -10.13 -1.74 10.06
CA VAL A 94 -10.64 -2.51 11.20
C VAL A 94 -10.95 -3.95 10.79
N ILE A 95 -11.58 -4.16 9.64
CA ILE A 95 -11.85 -5.50 9.10
C ILE A 95 -10.52 -6.24 8.83
N ALA A 96 -9.53 -5.57 8.23
CA ALA A 96 -8.22 -6.17 7.95
C ALA A 96 -7.48 -6.58 9.21
N ILE A 97 -7.55 -5.78 10.27
CA ILE A 97 -7.01 -6.11 11.58
C ILE A 97 -7.73 -7.35 12.16
N ALA A 98 -9.05 -7.40 12.10
CA ALA A 98 -9.84 -8.52 12.62
C ALA A 98 -9.54 -9.84 11.88
N MET A 99 -9.24 -9.74 10.58
CA MET A 99 -8.91 -10.87 9.71
C MET A 99 -7.40 -11.19 9.65
N LEU A 100 -6.56 -10.48 10.41
CA LEU A 100 -5.11 -10.52 10.26
C LEU A 100 -4.53 -11.89 10.63
N ARG A 101 -4.35 -12.76 9.62
CA ARG A 101 -3.73 -14.09 9.76
C ARG A 101 -2.61 -14.23 8.72
N VAL A 102 -1.41 -13.77 9.08
CA VAL A 102 -0.27 -13.74 8.14
C VAL A 102 0.21 -15.14 7.77
N LEU A 103 0.22 -16.08 8.72
CA LEU A 103 0.69 -17.44 8.47
C LEU A 103 -0.48 -18.37 8.12
N PRO A 104 -0.34 -19.21 7.09
CA PRO A 104 -1.35 -20.21 6.75
C PRO A 104 -1.47 -21.25 7.86
N GLU A 105 -2.71 -21.59 8.22
CA GLU A 105 -3.01 -22.62 9.22
C GLU A 105 -2.51 -24.01 8.77
N ALA A 106 -2.25 -24.89 9.73
CA ALA A 106 -1.75 -26.24 9.46
C ALA A 106 -2.75 -27.12 8.67
N SER A 107 -4.04 -26.76 8.71
CA SER A 107 -5.15 -27.45 8.02
C SER A 107 -5.15 -27.26 6.50
N TRP A 108 -4.48 -26.24 5.98
CA TRP A 108 -4.35 -26.02 4.54
C TRP A 108 -3.32 -26.99 3.95
N LYS A 109 -3.81 -28.10 3.38
CA LYS A 109 -3.03 -29.02 2.54
C LYS A 109 -3.50 -28.91 1.10
N PRO A 110 -2.60 -29.01 0.10
CA PRO A 110 -3.04 -29.14 -1.28
C PRO A 110 -3.95 -30.36 -1.43
N LEU A 111 -5.10 -30.18 -2.09
CA LEU A 111 -5.88 -31.33 -2.53
C LEU A 111 -5.06 -32.08 -3.58
N GLU A 112 -4.85 -33.38 -3.38
CA GLU A 112 -4.22 -34.24 -4.38
C GLU A 112 -5.09 -34.19 -5.67
N ASP A 113 -4.45 -34.03 -6.83
CA ASP A 113 -5.03 -33.86 -8.20
C ASP A 113 -5.54 -32.47 -8.67
N GLU A 114 -5.44 -31.39 -7.89
CA GLU A 114 -5.77 -30.04 -8.38
C GLU A 114 -4.54 -29.17 -8.69
N SER A 115 -4.64 -28.30 -9.70
CA SER A 115 -3.62 -27.29 -9.97
C SER A 115 -3.45 -26.34 -8.76
N PRO A 116 -2.23 -26.07 -8.28
CA PRO A 116 -2.00 -25.29 -7.05
C PRO A 116 -2.43 -23.82 -7.17
N THR A 117 -2.68 -23.34 -8.39
CA THR A 117 -3.02 -21.95 -8.70
C THR A 117 -4.19 -21.41 -7.88
N TRP A 118 -5.34 -22.09 -7.94
CA TRP A 118 -6.55 -21.60 -7.28
C TRP A 118 -6.43 -21.66 -5.75
N GLN A 119 -5.78 -22.70 -5.24
CA GLN A 119 -5.53 -22.87 -3.81
C GLN A 119 -4.62 -21.77 -3.26
N ILE A 120 -3.58 -21.38 -4.00
CA ILE A 120 -2.71 -20.25 -3.65
C ILE A 120 -3.50 -18.95 -3.66
N VAL A 121 -4.31 -18.68 -4.69
CA VAL A 121 -5.14 -17.46 -4.77
C VAL A 121 -6.10 -17.37 -3.57
N MET A 122 -6.78 -18.46 -3.24
CA MET A 122 -7.67 -18.53 -2.08
C MET A 122 -6.91 -18.32 -0.77
N LEU A 123 -5.77 -18.99 -0.60
CA LEU A 123 -4.94 -18.86 0.58
C LEU A 123 -4.47 -17.41 0.78
N LEU A 124 -3.88 -16.81 -0.26
CA LEU A 124 -3.42 -15.42 -0.23
C LEU A 124 -4.57 -14.46 0.03
N GLY A 125 -5.72 -14.68 -0.61
CA GLY A 125 -6.94 -13.90 -0.42
C GLY A 125 -7.43 -13.87 1.03
N MET A 126 -7.46 -15.03 1.69
CA MET A 126 -7.96 -15.17 3.06
C MET A 126 -6.96 -14.73 4.14
N THR A 127 -5.66 -14.76 3.84
CA THR A 127 -4.60 -14.48 4.82
C THR A 127 -4.11 -13.03 4.75
N VAL A 128 -3.61 -12.63 3.58
CA VAL A 128 -2.90 -11.36 3.39
C VAL A 128 -3.56 -10.44 2.37
N GLY A 129 -4.59 -10.90 1.67
CA GLY A 129 -5.23 -10.16 0.58
C GLY A 129 -5.73 -8.78 0.98
N LEU A 130 -6.58 -8.71 2.00
CA LEU A 130 -7.12 -7.43 2.46
C LEU A 130 -6.04 -6.52 3.10
N PRO A 131 -5.15 -7.01 3.99
CA PRO A 131 -4.02 -6.21 4.49
C PRO A 131 -3.12 -5.67 3.37
N TYR A 132 -2.73 -6.51 2.41
CA TYR A 132 -1.90 -6.10 1.26
C TYR A 132 -2.63 -5.07 0.40
N PHE A 133 -3.91 -5.31 0.09
CA PHE A 133 -4.75 -4.37 -0.65
C PHE A 133 -4.76 -2.99 0.03
N LEU A 134 -4.95 -2.91 1.35
CA LEU A 134 -4.94 -1.64 2.06
C LEU A 134 -3.58 -0.94 2.02
N LEU A 135 -2.48 -1.68 2.19
CA LEU A 135 -1.14 -1.11 2.03
C LEU A 135 -0.95 -0.54 0.61
N ALA A 136 -1.47 -1.24 -0.42
CA ALA A 136 -1.44 -0.78 -1.80
C ALA A 136 -2.26 0.50 -2.04
N THR A 137 -3.41 0.66 -1.37
CA THR A 137 -4.22 1.89 -1.48
C THR A 137 -3.52 3.12 -0.91
N THR A 138 -2.59 2.93 0.03
CA THR A 138 -2.06 4.01 0.87
C THR A 138 -1.27 5.04 0.08
N GLY A 139 -0.39 4.62 -0.83
CA GLY A 139 0.42 5.53 -1.65
C GLY A 139 -0.42 6.60 -2.35
N PRO A 140 -1.32 6.22 -3.28
CA PRO A 140 -2.17 7.19 -3.98
C PRO A 140 -3.15 7.92 -3.05
N LEU A 141 -3.73 7.25 -2.05
CA LEU A 141 -4.71 7.85 -1.16
C LEU A 141 -4.09 8.93 -0.25
N LEU A 142 -2.98 8.62 0.41
CA LEU A 142 -2.31 9.57 1.30
C LEU A 142 -1.62 10.69 0.53
N GLN A 143 -1.11 10.45 -0.68
CA GLN A 143 -0.62 11.53 -1.54
C GLN A 143 -1.74 12.52 -1.90
N ARG A 144 -2.94 12.02 -2.22
CA ARG A 144 -4.11 12.87 -2.46
C ARG A 144 -4.48 13.65 -1.20
N TRP A 145 -4.62 12.98 -0.06
CA TRP A 145 -4.98 13.60 1.22
C TRP A 145 -3.94 14.62 1.70
N PHE A 146 -2.64 14.35 1.51
CA PHE A 146 -1.55 15.26 1.83
C PHE A 146 -1.66 16.58 1.05
N HIS A 147 -1.93 16.49 -0.26
CA HIS A 147 -2.09 17.67 -1.09
C HIS A 147 -3.32 18.51 -0.67
N LEU A 148 -4.34 17.88 -0.10
CA LEU A 148 -5.51 18.57 0.45
C LEU A 148 -5.17 19.26 1.78
N VAL A 149 -4.45 18.58 2.68
CA VAL A 149 -4.15 19.10 4.03
C VAL A 149 -3.06 20.18 4.01
N LEU A 150 -2.08 20.11 3.11
CA LEU A 150 -0.88 20.97 3.11
C LEU A 150 -0.80 21.92 1.90
N ASP A 151 -1.96 22.31 1.38
CA ASP A 151 -2.19 23.32 0.35
C ASP A 151 -1.15 23.36 -0.80
N GLY A 152 -1.21 22.35 -1.67
CA GLY A 152 -0.47 22.39 -2.94
C GLY A 152 1.03 22.06 -2.87
N GLN A 153 1.54 21.62 -1.72
CA GLN A 153 2.91 21.06 -1.67
C GLN A 153 3.04 19.83 -2.59
N SER A 154 4.17 19.73 -3.27
CA SER A 154 4.35 18.67 -4.26
C SER A 154 4.31 17.27 -3.61
N PRO A 155 3.50 16.33 -4.13
CA PRO A 155 3.42 14.96 -3.61
C PRO A 155 4.74 14.18 -3.77
N TYR A 156 5.68 14.73 -4.55
CA TYR A 156 6.93 14.07 -4.93
C TYR A 156 7.77 13.63 -3.74
N ARG A 157 7.73 14.37 -2.62
CA ARG A 157 8.43 13.99 -1.38
C ARG A 157 7.86 12.70 -0.77
N LEU A 158 6.54 12.54 -0.77
CA LEU A 158 5.91 11.30 -0.28
C LEU A 158 6.19 10.14 -1.22
N TYR A 159 6.19 10.38 -2.54
CA TYR A 159 6.56 9.37 -3.53
C TYR A 159 8.02 8.90 -3.34
N ALA A 160 8.96 9.83 -3.18
CA ALA A 160 10.36 9.51 -2.92
C ALA A 160 10.53 8.71 -1.62
N LEU A 161 9.81 9.09 -0.56
CA LEU A 161 9.87 8.40 0.73
C LEU A 161 9.24 7.00 0.67
N SER A 162 8.15 6.85 -0.10
CA SER A 162 7.55 5.54 -0.42
C SER A 162 8.58 4.63 -1.10
N ASN A 163 9.26 5.12 -2.13
CA ASN A 163 10.25 4.36 -2.87
C ASN A 163 11.46 4.01 -2.00
N ALA A 164 11.90 4.92 -1.12
CA ALA A 164 12.93 4.63 -0.14
C ALA A 164 12.50 3.48 0.79
N GLY A 165 11.26 3.51 1.28
CA GLY A 165 10.69 2.41 2.09
C GLY A 165 10.67 1.08 1.34
N SER A 166 10.23 1.07 0.08
CA SER A 166 10.25 -0.12 -0.79
C SER A 166 11.67 -0.67 -1.00
N LEU A 167 12.64 0.20 -1.29
CA LEU A 167 14.03 -0.20 -1.49
C LEU A 167 14.63 -0.79 -0.21
N ILE A 168 14.41 -0.14 0.93
CA ILE A 168 14.85 -0.64 2.23
C ILE A 168 14.19 -1.99 2.54
N ALA A 169 12.91 -2.17 2.23
CA ALA A 169 12.24 -3.46 2.38
C ALA A 169 12.89 -4.55 1.49
N LEU A 170 13.10 -4.28 0.21
CA LEU A 170 13.69 -5.23 -0.73
C LEU A 170 15.12 -5.64 -0.33
N LEU A 171 15.92 -4.73 0.21
CA LEU A 171 17.26 -5.03 0.69
C LEU A 171 17.24 -5.71 2.06
N SER A 172 16.44 -5.22 2.99
CA SER A 172 16.44 -5.77 4.36
C SER A 172 15.90 -7.19 4.42
N TYR A 173 15.00 -7.61 3.50
CA TYR A 173 14.45 -8.96 3.56
C TYR A 173 15.53 -10.05 3.45
N PRO A 174 16.26 -10.18 2.32
CA PRO A 174 17.25 -11.26 2.16
C PRO A 174 18.49 -11.11 3.06
N PHE A 175 18.88 -9.88 3.42
CA PHE A 175 20.14 -9.65 4.14
C PHE A 175 20.00 -9.55 5.66
N LEU A 176 18.81 -9.21 6.18
CA LEU A 176 18.60 -8.98 7.62
C LEU A 176 17.43 -9.81 8.15
N VAL A 177 16.25 -9.71 7.54
CA VAL A 177 15.04 -10.34 8.07
C VAL A 177 15.11 -11.85 7.91
N GLU A 178 15.44 -12.32 6.71
CA GLU A 178 15.47 -13.74 6.39
C GLU A 178 16.54 -14.52 7.17
N PRO A 179 17.79 -14.04 7.29
CA PRO A 179 18.85 -14.78 7.97
C PRO A 179 18.74 -14.73 9.50
N LEU A 180 18.17 -13.65 10.05
CA LEU A 180 18.18 -13.40 11.50
C LEU A 180 16.88 -13.78 12.20
N LEU A 181 15.75 -13.90 11.47
CA LEU A 181 14.44 -14.06 12.07
C LEU A 181 13.74 -15.34 11.58
N GLU A 182 13.24 -16.11 12.54
CA GLU A 182 12.29 -17.19 12.28
C GLU A 182 11.00 -16.66 11.64
N LEU A 183 10.36 -17.49 10.81
CA LEU A 183 9.14 -17.12 10.08
C LEU A 183 8.00 -16.64 11.00
N SER A 184 7.86 -17.24 12.20
CA SER A 184 6.89 -16.83 13.22
C SER A 184 7.13 -15.42 13.74
N SER A 185 8.41 -15.04 13.88
CA SER A 185 8.85 -13.72 14.33
C SER A 185 8.71 -12.69 13.23
N GLN A 186 9.00 -13.04 11.97
CA GLN A 186 8.72 -12.20 10.81
C GLN A 186 7.22 -11.85 10.73
N ALA A 187 6.35 -12.85 10.88
CA ALA A 187 4.90 -12.65 10.85
C ALA A 187 4.41 -11.75 11.99
N ARG A 188 4.93 -11.93 13.22
CA ARG A 188 4.59 -11.07 14.36
C ARG A 188 5.04 -9.62 14.14
N LEU A 189 6.29 -9.41 13.71
CA LEU A 189 6.83 -8.07 13.46
C LEU A 189 6.06 -7.37 12.35
N TRP A 190 5.73 -8.09 11.28
CA TRP A 190 4.91 -7.55 10.20
C TRP A 190 3.52 -7.15 10.68
N SER A 191 2.86 -8.01 11.48
CA SER A 191 1.56 -7.69 12.09
C SER A 191 1.62 -6.47 13.02
N MET A 192 2.66 -6.35 13.85
CA MET A 192 2.89 -5.15 14.68
C MET A 192 3.09 -3.91 13.81
N GLY A 193 3.82 -4.04 12.71
CA GLY A 193 3.96 -3.00 11.70
C GLY A 193 2.62 -2.60 11.09
N PHE A 194 1.76 -3.58 10.78
CA PHE A 194 0.42 -3.33 10.25
C PHE A 194 -0.47 -2.57 11.24
N TRP A 195 -0.39 -2.88 12.54
CA TRP A 195 -1.05 -2.07 13.58
C TRP A 195 -0.50 -0.64 13.65
N CYS A 196 0.81 -0.46 13.54
CA CYS A 196 1.42 0.87 13.46
C CYS A 196 0.92 1.64 12.23
N PHE A 197 0.89 1.00 11.07
CA PHE A 197 0.30 1.54 9.84
C PHE A 197 -1.16 1.95 10.05
N ALA A 198 -1.98 1.11 10.67
CA ALA A 198 -3.40 1.40 10.92
C ALA A 198 -3.59 2.68 11.74
N LEU A 199 -2.80 2.86 12.81
CA LEU A 199 -2.83 4.06 13.64
C LEU A 199 -2.38 5.31 12.87
N LEU A 200 -1.31 5.18 12.07
CA LEU A 200 -0.80 6.28 11.25
C LEU A 200 -1.81 6.70 10.17
N SER A 201 -2.43 5.72 9.49
CA SER A 201 -3.45 5.96 8.46
C SER A 201 -4.70 6.60 9.05
N ALA A 202 -5.20 6.09 10.18
CA ALA A 202 -6.31 6.71 10.92
C ALA A 202 -5.97 8.16 11.34
N GLY A 203 -4.74 8.41 11.79
CA GLY A 203 -4.25 9.75 12.11
C GLY A 203 -4.25 10.69 10.89
N CYS A 204 -3.83 10.21 9.72
CA CYS A 204 -3.88 10.98 8.47
C CYS A 204 -5.33 11.31 8.08
N GLY A 205 -6.23 10.34 8.15
CA GLY A 205 -7.66 10.52 7.89
C GLY A 205 -8.31 11.51 8.88
N TRP A 206 -7.94 11.44 10.15
CA TRP A 206 -8.39 12.38 11.17
C TRP A 206 -7.94 13.82 10.89
N ARG A 207 -6.68 14.01 10.47
CA ARG A 207 -6.17 15.34 10.06
C ARG A 207 -6.93 15.90 8.86
N LEU A 208 -7.25 15.05 7.88
CA LEU A 208 -8.08 15.45 6.75
C LEU A 208 -9.51 15.79 7.19
N TRP A 209 -10.08 15.04 8.13
CA TRP A 209 -11.41 15.32 8.65
C TRP A 209 -11.47 16.66 9.38
N GLN A 210 -10.42 17.01 10.13
CA GLN A 210 -10.29 18.29 10.83
C GLN A 210 -10.07 19.49 9.91
N SER A 211 -9.53 19.31 8.70
CA SER A 211 -9.27 20.44 7.81
C SER A 211 -10.54 21.09 7.25
N GLY A 212 -11.71 20.46 7.44
CA GLY A 212 -13.00 21.07 7.11
C GLY A 212 -13.22 21.35 5.63
N LEU A 213 -12.37 20.80 4.75
CA LEU A 213 -12.44 21.05 3.31
C LEU A 213 -13.77 20.52 2.74
N SER A 214 -14.57 21.42 2.18
CA SER A 214 -15.78 21.08 1.44
C SER A 214 -15.42 20.50 0.06
N THR A 215 -16.10 19.43 -0.35
CA THR A 215 -15.95 18.79 -1.67
C THR A 215 -16.08 19.79 -2.83
N GLU A 216 -16.87 20.86 -2.65
CA GLU A 216 -17.15 21.91 -3.63
C GLU A 216 -15.91 22.68 -4.11
N TYR A 217 -14.92 22.89 -3.24
CA TYR A 217 -13.66 23.57 -3.62
C TYR A 217 -12.79 22.70 -4.56
N GLN A 218 -13.03 21.38 -4.62
CA GLN A 218 -12.20 20.46 -5.40
C GLN A 218 -12.62 20.35 -6.86
N THR A 219 -13.91 20.40 -7.16
CA THR A 219 -14.44 20.37 -8.53
C THR A 219 -13.85 21.52 -9.35
N GLN A 220 -13.64 22.68 -8.72
CA GLN A 220 -13.17 23.90 -9.40
C GLN A 220 -11.65 23.92 -9.69
N LYS A 221 -10.83 23.13 -8.97
CA LYS A 221 -9.37 23.08 -9.14
C LYS A 221 -8.91 21.94 -10.05
N ALA A 222 -9.70 20.86 -10.17
CA ALA A 222 -9.41 19.71 -11.03
C ALA A 222 -9.51 20.03 -12.54
N ASP A 223 -10.27 21.07 -12.90
CA ASP A 223 -10.52 21.48 -14.29
C ASP A 223 -9.30 22.09 -15.02
N ARG A 224 -8.15 22.22 -14.34
CA ARG A 224 -6.95 22.89 -14.90
C ARG A 224 -5.88 21.97 -15.46
N SER A 225 -5.97 20.65 -15.29
CA SER A 225 -5.00 19.72 -15.89
C SER A 225 -5.50 19.19 -17.23
N ALA A 226 -4.73 19.39 -18.30
CA ALA A 226 -5.04 18.83 -19.60
C ALA A 226 -5.13 17.30 -19.52
N SER A 227 -6.22 16.73 -20.04
CA SER A 227 -6.41 15.28 -20.07
C SER A 227 -5.35 14.62 -20.96
N PRO A 228 -4.75 13.50 -20.54
CA PRO A 228 -3.80 12.76 -21.36
C PRO A 228 -4.44 12.25 -22.65
N ILE A 229 -3.64 12.19 -23.72
CA ILE A 229 -4.09 11.74 -25.05
C ILE A 229 -3.96 10.21 -25.18
N MET A 230 -4.65 9.59 -26.14
CA MET A 230 -4.62 8.13 -26.36
C MET A 230 -3.19 7.56 -26.47
N ARG A 231 -2.27 8.34 -27.05
CA ARG A 231 -0.85 7.98 -27.15
C ARG A 231 -0.21 7.74 -25.78
N ASP A 232 -0.57 8.55 -24.79
CA ASP A 232 -0.02 8.43 -23.44
C ASP A 232 -0.48 7.12 -22.79
N TYR A 233 -1.78 6.79 -22.93
CA TYR A 233 -2.32 5.51 -22.43
C TYR A 233 -1.65 4.30 -23.09
N VAL A 234 -1.48 4.32 -24.41
CA VAL A 234 -0.80 3.23 -25.14
C VAL A 234 0.65 3.09 -24.68
N LEU A 235 1.37 4.21 -24.57
CA LEU A 235 2.75 4.21 -24.12
C LEU A 235 2.89 3.70 -22.68
N TRP A 236 2.02 4.13 -21.76
CA TRP A 236 1.99 3.64 -20.38
C TRP A 236 1.70 2.14 -20.31
N PHE A 237 0.74 1.66 -21.10
CA PHE A 237 0.41 0.24 -21.17
C PHE A 237 1.59 -0.59 -21.69
N LEU A 238 2.20 -0.18 -22.80
CA LEU A 238 3.32 -0.91 -23.41
C LEU A 238 4.55 -0.95 -22.50
N LEU A 239 4.87 0.15 -21.82
CA LEU A 239 6.00 0.21 -20.87
C LEU A 239 5.76 -0.71 -19.67
N ALA A 240 4.55 -0.71 -19.09
CA ALA A 240 4.21 -1.60 -17.98
C ALA A 240 4.19 -3.08 -18.41
N MET A 241 3.68 -3.35 -19.63
CA MET A 241 3.67 -4.68 -20.23
C MET A 241 5.10 -5.19 -20.43
N LEU A 242 5.99 -4.38 -21.00
CA LEU A 242 7.38 -4.76 -21.25
C LEU A 242 8.10 -5.14 -19.95
N ALA A 243 7.98 -4.32 -18.91
CA ALA A 243 8.57 -4.61 -17.60
C ALA A 243 8.04 -5.93 -17.01
N SER A 244 6.73 -6.15 -17.10
CA SER A 244 6.07 -7.37 -16.60
C SER A 244 6.48 -8.62 -17.38
N VAL A 245 6.54 -8.52 -18.72
CA VAL A 245 6.95 -9.63 -19.61
C VAL A 245 8.40 -9.99 -19.38
N ILE A 246 9.31 -9.03 -19.29
CA ILE A 246 10.73 -9.30 -19.00
C ILE A 246 10.87 -9.99 -17.65
N TYR A 247 10.22 -9.46 -16.61
CA TYR A 247 10.25 -10.06 -15.27
C TYR A 247 9.74 -11.51 -15.26
N LEU A 248 8.60 -11.77 -15.89
CA LEU A 248 8.01 -13.11 -15.93
C LEU A 248 8.83 -14.07 -16.82
N ALA A 249 9.33 -13.60 -17.95
CA ALA A 249 10.14 -14.40 -18.87
C ALA A 249 11.46 -14.85 -18.23
N THR A 250 12.15 -13.94 -17.51
CA THR A 250 13.41 -14.28 -16.83
C THR A 250 13.18 -15.23 -15.67
N THR A 251 12.06 -15.10 -14.93
CA THR A 251 11.77 -15.96 -13.77
C THR A 251 11.19 -17.32 -14.14
N ASN A 252 10.62 -17.49 -15.34
CA ASN A 252 10.10 -18.78 -15.79
C ASN A 252 11.18 -19.72 -16.39
N GLN A 253 12.38 -19.20 -16.68
CA GLN A 253 13.51 -20.00 -17.21
C GLN A 253 14.52 -20.45 -16.14
N VAL A 254 14.36 -19.99 -14.89
CA VAL A 254 15.20 -20.37 -13.73
C VAL A 254 14.45 -21.40 -12.90
#